data_AF-A0A3A8LF47-F1
#
_entry.id   AF-A0A3A8LF47-F1
#
_cell.length_a   1.000
_cell.length_b   1.000
_cell.length_c   1.000
_cell.angle_alpha   90.00
_cell.angle_beta   90.00
_cell.angle_gamma   90.00
#
_symmetry.space_group_name_H-M   'P 1'
#
loop_
_entity.id
_entity.type
_entity.pdbx_description
1 polymer ?
#
loop_
_entity_poly.entity_id
_entity_poly.type
_entity_poly.pdbx_seq_one_letter_code
_entity_poly.pdbx_strand_id
1 'polypeptide(L)'
;MQLPGGFFIDVGGQPFSDDGSVDEFWMTWSWFFALKALLDGAEDTGAQPWEESHLRLWRHGEVLSLEDRGPSDKPLTPRVEVAFLPFARSLARQGLAFVAWTERVLLALDTREPPVPEALRQEFVTALRLPRDVLEEVAAKVGLEEP
;
A
#
# COMPACT_ATOMS: atom_id res chain seq x y z
N MET A 1 -9.96 -14.42 15.78
CA MET A 1 -10.42 -14.31 14.39
C MET A 1 -10.28 -12.84 14.04
N GLN A 2 -9.08 -12.44 13.63
CA GLN A 2 -8.79 -11.06 13.20
C GLN A 2 -9.34 -10.89 11.79
N LEU A 3 -10.07 -9.81 11.56
CA LEU A 3 -10.53 -9.41 10.24
C LEU A 3 -9.31 -8.78 9.53
N PRO A 4 -8.81 -9.34 8.43
CA PRO A 4 -7.72 -8.71 7.70
C PRO A 4 -8.30 -7.55 6.90
N GLY A 5 -7.68 -6.38 7.06
CA GLY A 5 -7.98 -5.18 6.31
C GLY A 5 -6.71 -4.72 5.60
N GLY A 6 -6.79 -4.59 4.28
CA GLY A 6 -5.69 -4.35 3.35
C GLY A 6 -6.18 -4.27 1.91
N PHE A 7 -5.26 -4.31 0.95
CA PHE A 7 -5.56 -4.26 -0.49
C PHE A 7 -5.34 -5.60 -1.15
N PHE A 8 -6.17 -5.91 -2.15
CA PHE A 8 -5.85 -6.94 -3.13
C PHE A 8 -4.79 -6.37 -4.08
N ILE A 9 -3.61 -6.96 -4.10
CA ILE A 9 -2.60 -6.66 -5.11
C ILE A 9 -3.00 -7.43 -6.36
N ASP A 10 -3.25 -6.73 -7.47
CA ASP A 10 -3.51 -7.32 -8.79
C ASP A 10 -2.33 -7.03 -9.72
N VAL A 11 -1.83 -8.07 -10.40
CA VAL A 11 -0.79 -7.97 -11.41
C VAL A 11 -1.34 -8.50 -12.74
N GLY A 12 -1.87 -7.59 -13.57
CA GLY A 12 -2.33 -7.92 -14.93
C GLY A 12 -3.69 -8.60 -14.99
N GLY A 13 -4.61 -8.28 -14.07
CA GLY A 13 -5.94 -8.86 -13.95
C GLY A 13 -5.96 -10.17 -13.18
N GLN A 14 -4.91 -10.47 -12.41
CA GLN A 14 -4.79 -11.66 -11.57
C GLN A 14 -4.37 -11.23 -10.16
N PRO A 15 -4.98 -11.79 -9.10
CA PRO A 15 -4.51 -11.63 -7.74
C PRO A 15 -3.02 -12.03 -7.61
N PHE A 16 -2.25 -11.23 -6.88
CA PHE A 16 -0.83 -11.49 -6.59
C PHE A 16 -0.65 -12.74 -5.70
N SER A 17 -1.67 -13.06 -4.88
CA SER A 17 -1.79 -14.24 -4.01
C SER A 17 -3.21 -14.82 -4.08
N ASP A 18 -3.57 -15.82 -3.27
CA ASP A 18 -4.90 -16.47 -3.32
C ASP A 18 -6.08 -15.50 -3.07
N ASP A 19 -7.30 -15.89 -3.49
CA ASP A 19 -8.53 -15.07 -3.49
C ASP A 19 -8.97 -14.52 -2.12
N GLY A 20 -8.26 -14.85 -1.03
CA GLY A 20 -8.61 -14.51 0.34
C GLY A 20 -7.51 -13.86 1.17
N SER A 21 -6.31 -13.65 0.62
CA SER A 21 -5.23 -12.98 1.35
C SER A 21 -5.41 -11.46 1.26
N VAL A 22 -5.67 -10.86 2.42
CA VAL A 22 -5.73 -9.42 2.61
C VAL A 22 -4.57 -9.07 3.53
N ASP A 23 -3.68 -8.21 3.05
CA ASP A 23 -2.51 -7.76 3.80
C ASP A 23 -2.93 -6.92 5.03
N GLU A 24 -2.05 -6.73 6.01
CA GLU A 24 -2.34 -5.77 7.08
C GLU A 24 -2.17 -4.35 6.57
N PHE A 25 -3.11 -3.45 6.87
CA PHE A 25 -3.08 -2.06 6.38
C PHE A 25 -1.72 -1.38 6.57
N TRP A 26 -1.03 -1.63 7.68
CA TRP A 26 0.28 -1.02 7.92
C TRP A 26 1.39 -1.52 6.98
N MET A 27 1.30 -2.76 6.50
CA MET A 27 2.24 -3.36 5.55
C MET A 27 2.07 -2.75 4.17
N THR A 28 0.85 -2.41 3.78
CA THR A 28 0.59 -1.64 2.55
C THR A 28 1.31 -0.28 2.56
N TRP A 29 1.51 0.35 3.73
CA TRP A 29 2.21 1.64 3.78
C TRP A 29 3.68 1.58 3.38
N SER A 30 4.32 0.43 3.61
CA SER A 30 5.73 0.22 3.24
C SER A 30 5.98 0.48 1.75
N TRP A 31 4.98 0.22 0.90
CA TRP A 31 5.04 0.51 -0.53
C TRP A 31 5.14 2.00 -0.86
N PHE A 32 4.44 2.88 -0.13
CA PHE A 32 4.51 4.32 -0.41
C PHE A 32 5.84 4.91 0.04
N PHE A 33 6.41 4.43 1.14
CA PHE A 33 7.78 4.79 1.53
C PHE A 33 8.80 4.31 0.48
N ALA A 34 8.66 3.09 -0.02
CA ALA A 34 9.49 2.55 -1.08
C ALA A 34 9.37 3.37 -2.38
N LEU A 35 8.14 3.65 -2.83
CA LEU A 35 7.92 4.47 -4.02
C LEU A 35 8.47 5.87 -3.87
N LYS A 36 8.29 6.51 -2.71
CA LYS A 36 8.86 7.82 -2.42
C LYS A 36 10.38 7.79 -2.61
N ALA A 37 11.07 6.83 -2.00
CA ALA A 37 12.52 6.69 -2.12
C ALA A 37 12.96 6.54 -3.59
N LEU A 38 12.28 5.69 -4.37
CA LEU A 38 12.58 5.48 -5.79
C LEU A 38 12.29 6.73 -6.64
N LEU A 39 11.24 7.48 -6.33
CA LEU A 39 10.91 8.77 -6.97
C LEU A 39 11.91 9.87 -6.60
N ASP A 40 12.49 9.80 -5.41
CA ASP A 40 13.57 10.67 -4.92
C ASP A 40 14.95 10.31 -5.49
N GLY A 41 15.03 9.23 -6.29
CA GLY A 41 16.24 8.84 -7.02
C GLY A 41 17.02 7.69 -6.40
N ALA A 42 16.47 6.97 -5.41
CA ALA A 42 17.06 5.72 -4.97
C ALA A 42 17.07 4.69 -6.12
N GLU A 43 18.16 3.94 -6.23
CA GLU A 43 18.29 2.85 -7.21
C GLU A 43 17.62 1.56 -6.70
N ASP A 44 17.55 1.38 -5.39
CA ASP A 44 16.93 0.24 -4.73
C ASP A 44 16.26 0.61 -3.40
N THR A 45 15.26 -0.18 -3.01
CA THR A 45 14.56 -0.06 -1.74
C THR A 45 13.85 -1.39 -1.41
N GLY A 46 13.14 -1.43 -0.28
CA GLY A 46 12.29 -2.54 0.09
C GLY A 46 10.89 -2.11 0.52
N ALA A 47 9.94 -3.04 0.39
CA ALA A 47 8.61 -2.99 0.98
C ALA A 47 8.36 -4.30 1.76
N GLN A 48 7.38 -4.30 2.65
CA GLN A 48 6.93 -5.47 3.41
C GLN A 48 5.50 -5.74 2.99
N PRO A 49 5.26 -6.59 1.98
CA PRO A 49 3.91 -6.90 1.49
C PRO A 49 3.18 -7.96 2.34
N TRP A 50 3.87 -8.63 3.28
CA TRP A 50 3.31 -9.46 4.35
C TRP A 50 4.40 -9.75 5.41
N GLU A 51 4.02 -10.35 6.55
CA GLU A 51 4.90 -10.48 7.73
C GLU A 51 6.14 -11.36 7.49
N GLU A 52 5.98 -12.42 6.71
CA GLU A 52 7.03 -13.41 6.48
C GLU A 52 7.91 -13.14 5.25
N SER A 53 7.78 -11.99 4.59
CA SER A 53 8.64 -11.63 3.47
C SER A 53 9.11 -10.19 3.48
N HIS A 54 10.07 -9.93 2.60
CA HIS A 54 10.44 -8.59 2.20
C HIS A 54 10.52 -8.54 0.68
N LEU A 55 9.82 -7.57 0.11
CA LEU A 55 9.91 -7.26 -1.30
C LEU A 55 11.12 -6.36 -1.53
N ARG A 56 12.00 -6.76 -2.46
CA ARG A 56 13.06 -5.89 -2.96
C ARG A 56 12.62 -5.23 -4.26
N LEU A 57 12.89 -3.94 -4.36
CA LEU A 57 12.57 -3.13 -5.52
C LEU A 57 13.85 -2.51 -6.06
N TRP A 58 14.08 -2.64 -7.37
CA TRP A 58 15.20 -2.02 -8.06
C TRP A 58 14.70 -1.20 -9.24
N ARG A 59 15.14 0.05 -9.34
CA ARG A 59 14.80 0.94 -10.46
C ARG A 59 16.00 1.09 -11.38
N HIS A 60 15.79 0.74 -12.64
CA HIS A 60 16.75 0.96 -13.72
C HIS A 60 16.09 1.84 -14.80
N GLY A 61 16.26 3.15 -14.66
CA GLY A 61 15.61 4.14 -15.52
C GLY A 61 14.08 4.07 -15.38
N GLU A 62 13.42 3.63 -16.45
CA GLU A 62 11.96 3.51 -16.54
C GLU A 62 11.43 2.12 -16.14
N VAL A 63 12.31 1.19 -15.79
CA VAL A 63 11.94 -0.18 -15.39
C VAL A 63 12.07 -0.33 -13.88
N LEU A 64 11.06 -0.97 -13.28
CA LEU A 64 11.04 -1.41 -11.89
C LEU A 64 11.07 -2.93 -11.86
N SER A 65 12.10 -3.50 -11.26
CA SER A 65 12.18 -4.93 -10.96
C SER A 65 11.76 -5.19 -9.52
N LEU A 66 10.90 -6.19 -9.30
CA LEU A 66 10.39 -6.58 -7.99
C LEU A 66 10.69 -8.05 -7.73
N GLU A 67 11.19 -8.39 -6.55
CA GLU A 67 11.45 -9.78 -6.15
C GLU A 67 11.11 -9.95 -4.67
N ASP A 68 10.16 -10.84 -4.39
CA ASP A 68 9.77 -11.14 -3.02
C ASP A 68 10.64 -12.23 -2.43
N ARG A 69 11.06 -12.04 -1.18
CA ARG A 69 12.06 -12.87 -0.51
C ARG A 69 11.65 -13.23 0.90
N GLY A 70 11.80 -14.51 1.21
CA GLY A 70 11.50 -15.02 2.55
C GLY A 70 12.57 -14.66 3.58
N PRO A 71 12.43 -15.14 4.83
CA PRO A 71 13.34 -14.77 5.93
C PRO A 71 14.78 -15.25 5.73
N SER A 72 14.97 -16.27 4.88
CA SER A 72 16.29 -16.80 4.50
C SER A 72 16.89 -16.12 3.26
N ASP A 73 16.32 -15.01 2.82
CA ASP A 73 16.71 -14.23 1.62
C ASP A 73 16.59 -15.00 0.30
N LYS A 74 15.87 -16.12 0.32
CA LYS A 74 15.53 -16.89 -0.87
C LYS A 74 14.33 -16.28 -1.58
N PRO A 75 14.36 -16.16 -2.92
CA PRO A 75 13.19 -15.74 -3.69
C PRO A 75 11.99 -16.66 -3.41
N LEU A 76 10.86 -16.07 -3.05
CA LEU A 76 9.58 -16.77 -2.90
C LEU A 76 8.81 -16.74 -4.22
N THR A 77 8.92 -15.62 -4.94
CA THR A 77 8.31 -15.45 -6.27
C THR A 77 9.40 -15.27 -7.33
N PRO A 78 9.09 -15.57 -8.61
CA PRO A 78 9.90 -15.09 -9.71
C PRO A 78 10.01 -13.57 -9.68
N ARG A 79 11.13 -13.05 -10.20
CA ARG A 79 11.31 -11.62 -10.42
C ARG A 79 10.32 -11.12 -11.47
N VAL A 80 9.67 -10.00 -11.18
CA VAL A 80 8.73 -9.32 -12.07
C VAL A 80 9.33 -7.98 -12.49
N GLU A 81 9.10 -7.57 -13.74
CA GLU A 81 9.51 -6.27 -14.24
C GLU A 81 8.31 -5.51 -14.79
N VAL A 82 8.19 -4.24 -14.43
CA VAL A 82 7.10 -3.35 -14.84
C VAL A 82 7.64 -1.98 -15.22
N ALA A 83 6.85 -1.21 -15.97
CA ALA A 83 7.15 0.20 -16.20
C ALA A 83 6.95 0.99 -14.90
N PHE A 84 7.99 1.70 -14.45
CA PHE A 84 8.04 2.35 -13.14
C PHE A 84 6.98 3.44 -12.98
N LEU A 85 6.93 4.44 -13.87
CA LEU A 85 5.99 5.56 -13.73
C LEU A 85 4.52 5.13 -13.79
N PRO A 86 4.08 4.25 -14.73
CA PRO A 86 2.72 3.72 -14.72
C PRO A 86 2.38 2.96 -13.43
N PHE A 87 3.32 2.15 -12.92
CA PHE A 87 3.15 1.41 -11.67
C PHE A 87 2.98 2.37 -10.49
N ALA A 88 3.90 3.33 -10.31
CA ALA A 88 3.85 4.31 -9.24
C ALA A 88 2.55 5.14 -9.27
N ARG A 89 2.10 5.54 -10.47
CA ARG A 89 0.82 6.25 -10.65
C ARG A 89 -0.39 5.39 -10.30
N SER A 90 -0.38 4.11 -10.64
CA SER A 90 -1.45 3.18 -10.26
C SER A 90 -1.55 3.07 -8.74
N LEU A 91 -0.42 2.86 -8.07
CA LEU A 91 -0.39 2.68 -6.62
C LEU A 91 -0.79 3.95 -5.87
N ALA A 92 -0.29 5.11 -6.29
CA ALA A 92 -0.68 6.41 -5.73
C ALA A 92 -2.19 6.66 -5.85
N ARG A 93 -2.81 6.33 -7.00
CA ARG A 93 -4.27 6.44 -7.18
C ARG A 93 -5.04 5.55 -6.21
N GLN A 94 -4.59 4.31 -6.01
CA GLN A 94 -5.23 3.38 -5.07
C GLN A 94 -5.08 3.87 -3.63
N GLY A 95 -3.92 4.39 -3.26
CA GLY A 95 -3.69 5.02 -1.96
C GLY A 95 -4.64 6.19 -1.70
N LEU A 96 -4.78 7.12 -2.66
CA LEU A 96 -5.70 8.26 -2.54
C LEU A 96 -7.16 7.80 -2.41
N ALA A 97 -7.58 6.81 -3.20
CA ALA A 97 -8.92 6.23 -3.10
C ALA A 97 -9.19 5.63 -1.72
N PHE A 98 -8.17 5.02 -1.11
CA PHE A 98 -8.26 4.47 0.23
C PHE A 98 -8.32 5.54 1.32
N VAL A 99 -7.52 6.61 1.23
CA VAL A 99 -7.64 7.78 2.13
C VAL A 99 -9.08 8.29 2.11
N ALA A 100 -9.63 8.53 0.92
CA ALA A 100 -11.01 9.01 0.77
C ALA A 100 -12.03 8.00 1.35
N TRP A 101 -11.77 6.70 1.24
CA TRP A 101 -12.63 5.69 1.85
C TRP A 101 -12.55 5.71 3.38
N THR A 102 -11.34 5.78 3.94
CA THR A 102 -11.12 5.90 5.39
C THR A 102 -11.87 7.11 5.96
N GLU A 103 -11.76 8.27 5.31
CA GLU A 103 -12.48 9.49 5.73
C GLU A 103 -14.00 9.28 5.76
N ARG A 104 -14.56 8.62 4.74
CA ARG A 104 -16.00 8.29 4.71
C ARG A 104 -16.40 7.33 5.82
N VAL A 105 -15.56 6.33 6.11
CA VAL A 105 -15.82 5.37 7.20
C VAL A 105 -15.81 6.09 8.55
N LEU A 106 -14.78 6.89 8.82
CA LEU A 106 -14.66 7.63 10.08
C LEU A 106 -15.82 8.62 10.25
N LEU A 107 -16.20 9.33 9.20
CA LEU A 107 -17.39 10.20 9.21
C LEU A 107 -18.67 9.40 9.51
N ALA A 108 -18.85 8.24 8.88
CA ALA A 108 -20.02 7.40 9.11
C ALA A 108 -20.08 6.87 10.55
N LEU A 109 -18.93 6.59 11.18
CA LEU A 109 -18.87 6.24 12.60
C LEU A 109 -19.30 7.41 13.49
N ASP A 110 -18.83 8.62 13.18
CA ASP A 110 -19.15 9.84 13.93
C ASP A 110 -20.64 10.22 13.84
N THR A 111 -21.31 9.92 12.72
CA THR A 111 -22.73 10.26 12.50
C THR A 111 -23.71 9.12 12.79
N ARG A 112 -23.24 7.98 13.31
CA ARG A 112 -24.10 6.80 13.51
C ARG A 112 -25.07 6.97 14.68
N GLU A 113 -26.30 6.51 14.49
CA GLU A 113 -27.28 6.31 15.57
C GLU A 113 -27.69 4.83 15.71
N PRO A 114 -27.60 4.22 16.91
CA PRO A 114 -26.99 4.77 18.14
C PRO A 114 -25.47 4.99 17.98
N PRO A 115 -24.85 5.88 18.78
CA PRO A 115 -23.42 6.17 18.70
C PRO A 115 -22.55 4.93 18.89
N VAL A 116 -21.43 4.88 18.15
CA VAL A 116 -20.41 3.84 18.33
C VAL A 116 -19.70 4.06 19.67
N PRO A 117 -19.47 3.03 20.50
CA PRO A 117 -18.67 3.16 21.71
C PRO A 117 -17.28 3.73 21.41
N GLU A 118 -16.81 4.68 22.22
CA GLU A 118 -15.55 5.39 21.97
C GLU A 118 -14.34 4.45 21.83
N ALA A 119 -14.29 3.37 22.62
CA ALA A 119 -13.22 2.38 22.52
C ALA A 119 -13.15 1.75 21.12
N LEU A 120 -14.31 1.37 20.56
CA LEU A 120 -14.39 0.79 19.22
C LEU A 120 -14.04 1.86 18.16
N ARG A 121 -14.50 3.10 18.33
CA ARG A 121 -14.13 4.22 17.45
C ARG A 121 -12.61 4.41 17.39
N GLN A 122 -11.93 4.36 18.53
CA GLN A 122 -10.47 4.50 18.60
C GLN A 122 -9.74 3.34 17.94
N GLU A 123 -10.29 2.12 17.97
CA GLU A 123 -9.75 0.99 17.21
C GLU A 123 -9.79 1.27 15.70
N PHE A 124 -10.90 1.82 15.18
CA PHE A 124 -10.99 2.22 13.77
C PHE A 124 -10.01 3.35 13.42
N VAL A 125 -9.91 4.40 14.24
CA VAL A 125 -8.97 5.51 13.99
C VAL A 125 -7.53 4.99 13.98
N THR A 126 -7.19 4.08 14.89
CA THR A 126 -5.84 3.50 14.98
C THR A 126 -5.56 2.60 13.77
N ALA A 127 -6.49 1.70 13.44
CA ALA A 127 -6.34 0.78 12.31
C ALA A 127 -6.26 1.50 10.95
N LEU A 128 -6.96 2.65 10.84
CA LEU A 128 -7.02 3.45 9.62
C LEU A 128 -6.07 4.65 9.65
N ARG A 129 -5.08 4.68 10.55
CA ARG A 129 -4.11 5.77 10.62
C ARG A 129 -3.16 5.69 9.43
N LEU A 130 -3.28 6.64 8.51
CA LEU A 130 -2.51 6.70 7.26
C LEU A 130 -1.34 7.68 7.35
N PRO A 131 -0.15 7.35 6.80
CA PRO A 131 0.90 8.33 6.52
C PRO A 131 0.51 9.13 5.27
N ARG A 132 -0.54 9.95 5.41
CA ARG A 132 -1.18 10.69 4.32
C ARG A 132 -0.20 11.61 3.60
N ASP A 133 0.68 12.26 4.35
CA ASP A 133 1.74 13.13 3.86
C ASP A 133 2.67 12.44 2.86
N VAL A 134 3.07 11.19 3.16
CA VAL A 134 3.94 10.39 2.29
C VAL A 134 3.21 10.05 0.99
N LEU A 135 1.95 9.65 1.08
CA LEU A 135 1.13 9.33 -0.08
C LEU A 135 0.87 10.56 -0.96
N GLU A 136 0.55 11.71 -0.37
CA GLU A 136 0.35 12.98 -1.09
C GLU A 136 1.63 13.39 -1.82
N GLU A 137 2.80 13.25 -1.19
CA GLU A 137 4.07 13.54 -1.84
C GLU A 137 4.34 12.58 -3.03
N VAL A 138 4.07 11.28 -2.86
CA VAL A 138 4.16 10.30 -3.96
C VAL A 138 3.20 10.69 -5.09
N ALA A 139 1.93 11.00 -4.78
CA ALA A 139 0.91 11.40 -5.74
C ALA A 139 1.32 12.63 -6.55
N ALA A 140 1.83 13.68 -5.88
CA ALA A 140 2.33 14.89 -6.52
C ALA A 140 3.49 14.58 -7.48
N LYS A 141 4.45 13.74 -7.07
CA LYS A 141 5.61 13.36 -7.90
C LYS A 141 5.21 12.56 -9.15
N VAL A 142 4.09 11.84 -9.12
CA VAL A 142 3.58 11.08 -10.28
C VAL A 142 2.50 11.83 -11.07
N GLY A 143 2.27 13.12 -10.77
CA GLY A 143 1.33 13.97 -11.48
C GLY A 143 -0.13 13.59 -11.25
N LEU A 144 -0.47 13.18 -10.03
CA LEU A 144 -1.84 13.08 -9.54
C LEU A 144 -2.08 14.26 -8.60
N GLU A 145 -2.95 15.18 -9.01
CA GLU A 145 -3.45 16.24 -8.13
C GLU A 145 -4.59 15.67 -7.27
N GLU A 146 -4.79 16.24 -6.07
CA GLU A 146 -6.02 16.00 -5.30
C GLU A 146 -7.23 16.40 -6.18
N PRO A 147 -8.33 15.62 -6.16
CA PRO A 147 -9.55 16.01 -6.86
C PRO A 147 -10.15 17.34 -6.37
#